data_AF-A0A1Y3NMS5-F1
#
_entry.id   AF-A0A1Y3NMS5-F1
#
_cell.length_a   1.000
_cell.length_b   1.000
_cell.length_c   1.000
_cell.angle_alpha   90.00
_cell.angle_beta   90.00
_cell.angle_gamma   90.00
#
_symmetry.space_group_name_H-M   'P 1'
#
loop_
_entity.id
_entity.type
_entity.pdbx_description
1 polymer ?
#
loop_
_entity_poly.entity_id
_entity_poly.type
_entity_poly.pdbx_seq_one_letter_code
_entity_poly.pdbx_strand_id
1 'polypeptide(L)'
;LFGTTISTYGINEIDYIPSIVKTCINEVEKRGLKFVGLYRRSGNVIKTRNLVKVFDSGETPDITETGEFPDIAVITSTLKQYFRDLPVALIPESFFDDIKNIMDIDDESEQMNKMKTLVRKLPKTNYETLKFLCIHLNNVDANSDVNLMTSKNLGVVFGPTLI
;
A
#
# COMPACT_ATOMS: atom_id res chain seq x y z
N LEU A 1 -3.27 -15.86 -3.75
CA LEU A 1 -3.50 -14.56 -3.08
C LEU A 1 -3.11 -13.41 -4.01
N PHE A 2 -1.89 -13.39 -4.53
CA PHE A 2 -1.48 -12.48 -5.59
C PHE A 2 -2.24 -12.79 -6.89
N GLY A 3 -2.45 -11.80 -7.76
CA GLY A 3 -3.17 -12.02 -9.02
C GLY A 3 -4.69 -12.15 -8.89
N THR A 4 -5.26 -11.89 -7.71
CA THR A 4 -6.71 -12.06 -7.45
C THR A 4 -7.40 -10.75 -7.09
N THR A 5 -8.70 -10.67 -7.36
CA THR A 5 -9.49 -9.48 -7.03
C THR A 5 -9.45 -9.20 -5.53
N ILE A 6 -9.21 -7.94 -5.17
CA ILE A 6 -9.06 -7.52 -3.77
C ILE A 6 -10.29 -7.90 -2.91
N SER A 7 -11.49 -7.88 -3.49
CA SER A 7 -12.74 -8.24 -2.83
C SER A 7 -12.82 -9.71 -2.41
N THR A 8 -12.15 -10.63 -3.12
CA THR A 8 -12.17 -12.07 -2.83
C THR A 8 -11.64 -12.38 -1.43
N TYR A 9 -10.66 -11.61 -0.94
CA TYR A 9 -10.11 -11.76 0.40
C TYR A 9 -10.61 -10.68 1.36
N GLY A 10 -10.82 -9.45 0.89
CA GLY A 10 -11.32 -8.37 1.73
C GLY A 10 -12.72 -8.62 2.28
N ILE A 11 -13.65 -9.21 1.51
CA ILE A 11 -15.05 -9.40 1.96
C ILE A 11 -15.15 -10.39 3.14
N ASN A 12 -14.20 -11.30 3.28
CA ASN A 12 -14.18 -12.28 4.37
C ASN A 12 -13.55 -11.73 5.66
N GLU A 13 -12.96 -10.54 5.60
CA GLU A 13 -12.35 -9.85 6.74
C GLU A 13 -13.33 -8.85 7.34
N ILE A 14 -13.39 -8.77 8.68
CA ILE A 14 -14.33 -7.88 9.40
C ILE A 14 -14.11 -6.40 9.02
N ASP A 15 -12.87 -6.03 8.73
CA ASP A 15 -12.45 -4.66 8.41
C ASP A 15 -12.37 -4.37 6.90
N TYR A 16 -12.67 -5.35 6.04
CA TYR A 16 -12.51 -5.28 4.59
C TYR A 16 -11.07 -5.05 4.09
N ILE A 17 -10.05 -5.28 4.92
CA ILE A 17 -8.64 -5.06 4.56
C ILE A 17 -7.94 -6.42 4.41
N PRO A 18 -7.30 -6.71 3.26
CA PRO A 18 -6.56 -7.96 3.06
C PRO A 18 -5.50 -8.20 4.14
N SER A 19 -5.42 -9.43 4.64
CA SER A 19 -4.49 -9.82 5.71
C SER A 19 -3.02 -9.52 5.37
N ILE A 20 -2.59 -9.74 4.12
CA ILE A 20 -1.24 -9.38 3.66
C ILE A 20 -0.92 -7.89 3.86
N VAL A 21 -1.88 -7.01 3.61
CA VAL A 21 -1.70 -5.56 3.76
C VAL A 21 -1.51 -5.23 5.24
N LYS A 22 -2.36 -5.78 6.11
CA LYS A 22 -2.26 -5.61 7.57
C LYS A 22 -0.93 -6.14 8.10
N THR A 23 -0.57 -7.37 7.74
CA THR A 23 0.65 -8.04 8.19
C THR A 23 1.90 -7.25 7.79
N CYS A 24 2.03 -6.87 6.53
CA CYS A 24 3.18 -6.10 6.07
C CYS A 24 3.25 -4.71 6.70
N ILE A 25 2.14 -3.96 6.74
CA ILE A 25 2.11 -2.60 7.31
C ILE A 25 2.44 -2.64 8.80
N ASN A 26 1.80 -3.52 9.57
CA ASN A 26 2.02 -3.61 11.02
C ASN A 26 3.49 -3.90 11.35
N GLU A 27 4.14 -4.78 10.60
CA GLU A 27 5.56 -5.07 10.81
C GLU A 27 6.46 -3.89 10.40
N VAL A 28 6.13 -3.17 9.32
CA VAL A 28 6.84 -1.95 8.92
C VAL A 28 6.66 -0.84 9.96
N GLU A 29 5.48 -0.67 10.55
CA GLU A 29 5.26 0.32 11.62
C GLU A 29 6.02 -0.04 12.88
N LYS A 30 6.08 -1.34 13.22
CA LYS A 30 6.76 -1.83 14.41
C LYS A 30 8.25 -1.53 14.42
N ARG A 31 8.95 -1.65 13.29
CA ARG A 31 10.43 -1.53 13.25
C ARG A 31 11.03 -0.86 12.00
N GLY A 32 10.21 -0.52 11.01
CA GLY A 32 10.65 -0.01 9.72
C GLY A 32 10.58 1.51 9.55
N LEU A 33 9.89 2.26 10.42
CA LEU A 33 9.63 3.70 10.22
C LEU A 33 10.88 4.58 10.10
N LYS A 34 12.01 4.14 10.68
CA LYS A 34 13.30 4.85 10.62
C LYS A 34 14.22 4.34 9.51
N PHE A 35 13.77 3.38 8.69
CA PHE A 35 14.58 2.81 7.62
C PHE A 35 14.75 3.83 6.48
N VAL A 36 15.99 4.27 6.25
CA VAL A 36 16.31 5.27 5.21
C VAL A 36 15.90 4.78 3.83
N GLY A 37 15.04 5.54 3.16
CA GLY A 37 14.48 5.20 1.87
C GLY A 37 13.40 4.13 1.94
N LEU A 38 12.62 4.07 3.02
CA LEU A 38 11.47 3.16 3.17
C LEU A 38 10.56 3.22 1.94
N TYR A 39 10.11 2.08 1.45
CA TYR A 39 9.39 1.90 0.16
C TYR A 39 10.16 2.27 -1.11
N ARG A 40 11.14 3.19 -1.08
CA ARG A 40 11.99 3.51 -2.24
C ARG A 40 13.04 2.43 -2.52
N ARG A 41 13.68 1.90 -1.47
CA ARG A 41 14.68 0.83 -1.59
C ARG A 41 14.00 -0.50 -1.90
N SER A 42 14.57 -1.23 -2.86
CA SER A 42 14.10 -2.57 -3.21
C SER A 42 14.76 -3.61 -2.31
N GLY A 43 13.95 -4.50 -1.75
CA GLY A 43 14.44 -5.71 -1.10
C GLY A 43 15.09 -6.70 -2.08
N ASN A 44 15.76 -7.69 -1.52
CA ASN A 44 16.33 -8.79 -2.30
C ASN A 44 15.22 -9.49 -3.12
N VAL A 45 15.41 -9.59 -4.44
CA VAL A 45 14.40 -10.11 -5.38
C VAL A 45 14.02 -11.57 -5.08
N ILE A 46 15.01 -12.41 -4.76
CA ILE A 46 14.78 -13.83 -4.46
C ILE A 46 13.98 -13.98 -3.17
N LYS A 47 14.36 -13.25 -2.11
CA LYS A 47 13.62 -13.26 -0.84
C LYS A 47 12.21 -12.71 -0.98
N THR A 48 12.03 -11.66 -1.79
CA THR A 48 10.70 -11.10 -2.12
C THR A 48 9.84 -12.17 -2.79
N ARG A 49 10.38 -12.85 -3.82
CA ARG A 49 9.65 -13.93 -4.50
C ARG A 49 9.31 -15.10 -3.57
N ASN A 50 10.20 -15.44 -2.65
CA ASN A 50 9.94 -16.50 -1.66
C ASN A 50 8.84 -16.08 -0.69
N LEU A 51 8.86 -14.84 -0.18
CA LEU A 51 7.81 -14.34 0.71
C LEU A 51 6.44 -14.31 0.00
N VAL A 52 6.39 -13.91 -1.27
CA VAL A 52 5.17 -13.99 -2.12
C VAL A 52 4.62 -15.42 -2.15
N LYS A 53 5.49 -16.43 -2.37
CA LYS A 53 5.06 -17.83 -2.41
C LYS A 53 4.47 -18.31 -1.09
N VAL A 54 5.04 -17.90 0.05
CA VAL A 54 4.52 -18.27 1.38
C VAL A 54 3.12 -17.66 1.59
N PHE A 55 2.92 -16.40 1.21
CA PHE A 55 1.58 -15.81 1.24
C PHE A 55 0.60 -16.52 0.29
N ASP A 56 1.05 -16.93 -0.89
CA ASP A 56 0.19 -17.63 -1.86
C ASP A 56 -0.17 -19.06 -1.45
N SER A 57 0.66 -19.75 -0.65
CA SER A 57 0.32 -21.07 -0.10
C SER A 57 -0.74 -21.00 1.00
N GLY A 58 -1.09 -19.80 1.48
CA GLY A 58 -2.01 -19.58 2.59
C GLY A 58 -1.34 -19.71 3.96
N GLU A 59 -0.02 -19.87 4.01
CA GLU A 59 0.76 -19.87 5.24
C GLU A 59 0.95 -18.45 5.77
N THR A 60 1.19 -18.33 7.08
CA THR A 60 1.55 -17.06 7.71
C THR A 60 3.07 -16.94 7.76
N PRO A 61 3.69 -16.04 6.95
CA PRO A 61 5.13 -15.92 6.93
C PRO A 61 5.66 -15.27 8.22
N ASP A 62 6.80 -15.76 8.70
CA ASP A 62 7.53 -15.11 9.79
C ASP A 62 8.37 -13.94 9.25
N ILE A 63 7.75 -12.75 9.29
CA ILE A 63 8.37 -11.48 8.87
C ILE A 63 8.96 -10.69 10.05
N THR A 64 9.07 -11.30 11.23
CA THR A 64 9.63 -10.66 12.42
C THR A 64 11.13 -10.39 12.27
N GLU A 65 11.68 -9.54 13.14
CA GLU A 65 13.12 -9.21 13.13
C GLU A 65 14.03 -10.44 13.29
N THR A 66 13.59 -11.45 14.01
CA THR A 66 14.32 -12.71 14.23
C THR A 66 13.82 -13.86 13.33
N GLY A 67 12.91 -13.56 12.41
CA GLY A 67 12.23 -14.54 11.58
C GLY A 67 12.95 -14.87 10.27
N GLU A 68 12.22 -15.52 9.36
CA GLU A 68 12.73 -15.91 8.04
C GLU A 68 12.94 -14.71 7.11
N PHE A 69 12.07 -13.69 7.21
CA PHE A 69 12.09 -12.49 6.36
C PHE A 69 12.30 -11.20 7.17
N PRO A 70 13.47 -11.01 7.81
CA PRO A 70 13.71 -9.87 8.68
C PRO A 70 13.95 -8.55 7.92
N ASP A 71 14.17 -8.57 6.61
CA ASP A 71 14.50 -7.38 5.83
C ASP A 71 13.24 -6.53 5.51
N ILE A 72 13.19 -5.31 6.03
CA ILE A 72 12.10 -4.33 5.77
C ILE A 72 11.96 -4.04 4.27
N ALA A 73 13.06 -4.00 3.52
CA ALA A 73 13.00 -3.76 2.09
C ALA A 73 12.34 -4.94 1.35
N VAL A 74 12.47 -6.17 1.86
CA VAL A 74 11.74 -7.34 1.33
C VAL A 74 10.25 -7.23 1.63
N ILE A 75 9.87 -6.89 2.87
CA ILE A 75 8.47 -6.76 3.28
C ILE A 75 7.77 -5.66 2.46
N THR A 76 8.39 -4.49 2.33
CA THR A 76 7.84 -3.38 1.55
C THR A 76 7.82 -3.67 0.04
N SER A 77 8.81 -4.39 -0.50
CA SER A 77 8.76 -4.87 -1.89
C SER A 77 7.60 -5.83 -2.13
N THR A 78 7.35 -6.76 -1.21
CA THR A 78 6.22 -7.70 -1.27
C THR A 78 4.88 -6.98 -1.21
N LEU A 79 4.72 -6.01 -0.30
CA LEU A 79 3.49 -5.22 -0.23
C LEU A 79 3.22 -4.45 -1.53
N LYS A 80 4.24 -3.82 -2.12
CA LYS A 80 4.10 -3.15 -3.42
C LYS A 80 3.78 -4.15 -4.55
N GLN A 81 4.37 -5.35 -4.51
CA GLN A 81 4.07 -6.41 -5.48
C GLN A 81 2.61 -6.84 -5.39
N TYR A 82 2.05 -6.93 -4.18
CA TYR A 82 0.64 -7.29 -3.98
C TYR A 82 -0.30 -6.33 -4.70
N PHE A 83 -0.08 -5.01 -4.55
CA PHE A 83 -0.89 -4.01 -5.23
C PHE A 83 -0.71 -4.04 -6.76
N ARG A 84 0.53 -4.22 -7.25
CA ARG A 84 0.81 -4.34 -8.69
C ARG A 84 0.16 -5.56 -9.34
N ASP A 85 0.04 -6.66 -8.61
CA ASP A 85 -0.52 -7.91 -9.13
C ASP A 85 -2.06 -7.96 -9.01
N LEU A 86 -2.72 -6.92 -8.52
CA LEU A 86 -4.18 -6.89 -8.54
C LEU A 86 -4.68 -6.87 -10.00
N PRO A 87 -5.67 -7.70 -10.38
CA PRO A 87 -6.24 -7.68 -11.73
C PRO A 87 -6.84 -6.33 -12.14
N VAL A 88 -7.31 -5.58 -11.15
CA VAL A 88 -7.75 -4.19 -11.27
C VAL A 88 -7.02 -3.43 -10.18
N ALA A 89 -6.38 -2.30 -10.53
CA ALA A 89 -5.64 -1.47 -9.60
C ALA A 89 -6.49 -1.06 -8.38
N LEU A 90 -5.84 -0.74 -7.26
CA LEU A 90 -6.52 -0.36 -6.03
C LEU A 90 -7.45 0.85 -6.25
N ILE A 91 -7.01 1.81 -7.08
CA ILE A 91 -7.84 2.85 -7.65
C ILE A 91 -8.15 2.43 -9.09
N PRO A 92 -9.40 2.03 -9.41
CA PRO A 92 -9.73 1.57 -10.75
C PRO A 92 -9.59 2.67 -11.80
N GLU A 93 -9.27 2.28 -13.05
CA GLU A 93 -9.09 3.20 -14.18
C GLU A 93 -10.30 4.11 -14.43
N SER A 94 -11.50 3.64 -14.12
CA SER A 94 -12.73 4.44 -14.23
C SER A 94 -12.73 5.71 -13.36
N PHE A 95 -11.80 5.86 -12.42
CA PHE A 95 -11.64 7.04 -11.58
C PHE A 95 -10.61 8.04 -12.12
N PHE A 96 -9.81 7.69 -13.14
CA PHE A 96 -8.63 8.48 -13.51
C PHE A 96 -8.98 9.82 -14.14
N ASP A 97 -9.99 9.88 -14.99
CA ASP A 97 -10.41 11.15 -15.59
C ASP A 97 -11.04 12.07 -14.55
N ASP A 98 -11.80 11.52 -13.59
CA ASP A 98 -12.30 12.29 -12.44
C ASP A 98 -11.13 12.84 -11.60
N ILE A 99 -10.09 12.04 -11.35
CA ILE A 99 -8.89 12.48 -10.62
C ILE A 99 -8.20 13.63 -11.37
N LYS A 100 -7.94 13.47 -12.69
CA LYS A 100 -7.30 14.52 -13.50
C LYS A 100 -8.09 15.82 -13.45
N ASN A 101 -9.40 15.76 -13.67
CA ASN A 101 -10.28 16.92 -13.63
C ASN A 101 -10.28 17.61 -12.25
N ILE A 102 -10.14 16.85 -11.17
CA ILE A 102 -10.02 17.41 -9.81
C ILE A 102 -8.65 18.06 -9.61
N MET A 103 -7.58 17.48 -10.13
CA MET A 103 -6.22 18.03 -10.02
C MET A 103 -6.06 19.37 -10.72
N ASP A 104 -6.87 19.67 -11.74
CA ASP A 104 -6.89 20.95 -12.47
C ASP A 104 -7.68 22.06 -11.76
N ILE A 105 -8.25 21.80 -10.57
CA ILE A 105 -8.98 22.80 -9.78
C ILE A 105 -7.99 23.66 -8.98
N ASP A 106 -8.03 24.98 -9.19
CA ASP A 106 -7.15 25.95 -8.51
C ASP A 106 -7.50 26.13 -7.01
N ASP A 107 -8.78 26.05 -6.63
CA ASP A 107 -9.19 26.18 -5.24
C ASP A 107 -8.91 24.89 -4.47
N GLU A 108 -7.90 24.93 -3.58
CA GLU A 108 -7.44 23.76 -2.82
C GLU A 108 -8.56 23.14 -1.94
N SER A 109 -9.47 23.96 -1.42
CA SER A 109 -10.57 23.50 -0.58
C SER A 109 -11.61 22.72 -1.40
N GLU A 110 -11.99 23.25 -2.56
CA GLU A 110 -12.86 22.58 -3.52
C GLU A 110 -12.21 21.30 -4.05
N GLN A 111 -10.94 21.36 -4.45
CA GLN A 111 -10.16 20.21 -4.89
C GLN A 111 -10.19 19.09 -3.83
N MET A 112 -9.87 19.42 -2.58
CA MET A 112 -9.89 18.49 -1.47
C MET A 112 -11.28 17.90 -1.22
N ASN A 113 -12.33 18.72 -1.27
CA ASN A 113 -13.71 18.27 -1.07
C ASN A 113 -14.18 17.32 -2.19
N LYS A 114 -13.84 17.60 -3.45
CA LYS A 114 -14.15 16.70 -4.57
C LYS A 114 -13.35 15.42 -4.50
N MET A 115 -12.05 15.47 -4.16
CA MET A 115 -11.22 14.29 -3.96
C MET A 115 -11.82 13.38 -2.87
N LYS A 116 -12.18 13.94 -1.71
CA LYS A 116 -12.85 13.21 -0.63
C LYS A 116 -14.16 12.56 -1.07
N THR A 117 -14.91 13.22 -1.94
CA THR A 117 -16.17 12.68 -2.47
C THR A 117 -15.91 11.53 -3.44
N LEU A 118 -14.91 11.68 -4.31
CA LEU A 118 -14.52 10.66 -5.28
C LEU A 118 -14.02 9.39 -4.58
N VAL A 119 -13.10 9.52 -3.62
CA VAL A 119 -12.54 8.37 -2.89
C VAL A 119 -13.64 7.58 -2.16
N ARG A 120 -14.69 8.24 -1.67
CA ARG A 120 -15.84 7.55 -1.03
C ARG A 120 -16.70 6.73 -2.00
N LYS A 121 -16.58 6.94 -3.31
CA LYS A 121 -17.26 6.12 -4.33
C LYS A 121 -16.52 4.81 -4.63
N LEU A 122 -15.30 4.62 -4.13
CA LEU A 122 -14.58 3.37 -4.29
C LEU A 122 -15.38 2.20 -3.69
N PRO A 123 -15.28 0.99 -4.26
CA PRO A 123 -15.80 -0.21 -3.62
C PRO A 123 -15.27 -0.34 -2.19
N LYS A 124 -16.07 -0.90 -1.29
CA LYS A 124 -15.79 -0.91 0.16
C LYS A 124 -14.38 -1.41 0.50
N THR A 125 -13.96 -2.54 -0.08
CA THR A 125 -12.62 -3.12 0.11
C THR A 125 -11.51 -2.20 -0.40
N ASN A 126 -11.67 -1.60 -1.57
CA ASN A 126 -10.72 -0.65 -2.13
C ASN A 126 -10.59 0.58 -1.21
N TYR A 127 -11.71 1.13 -0.76
CA TYR A 127 -11.74 2.29 0.13
C TYR A 127 -11.05 2.01 1.47
N GLU A 128 -11.41 0.93 2.18
CA GLU A 128 -10.81 0.62 3.48
C GLU A 128 -9.32 0.29 3.35
N THR A 129 -8.94 -0.44 2.29
CA THR A 129 -7.51 -0.73 2.04
C THR A 129 -6.71 0.53 1.72
N LEU A 130 -7.23 1.42 0.85
CA LEU A 130 -6.59 2.68 0.51
C LEU A 130 -6.48 3.59 1.74
N LYS A 131 -7.54 3.68 2.54
CA LYS A 131 -7.55 4.44 3.79
C LYS A 131 -6.48 3.94 4.76
N PHE A 132 -6.40 2.63 4.97
CA PHE A 132 -5.40 2.01 5.85
C PHE A 132 -3.98 2.28 5.35
N LEU A 133 -3.74 2.14 4.04
CA LEU A 133 -2.46 2.49 3.42
C LEU A 133 -2.12 3.97 3.59
N CYS A 134 -3.05 4.89 3.32
CA CYS A 134 -2.81 6.33 3.44
C CYS A 134 -2.49 6.75 4.89
N ILE A 135 -3.16 6.16 5.89
CA ILE A 135 -2.83 6.39 7.31
C ILE A 135 -1.38 5.97 7.59
N HIS A 136 -0.99 4.78 7.11
CA HIS A 136 0.38 4.30 7.25
C HIS A 136 1.40 5.21 6.54
N LEU A 137 1.13 5.62 5.30
CA LEU A 137 2.04 6.50 4.55
C LEU A 137 2.18 7.88 5.20
N ASN A 138 1.12 8.40 5.83
CA ASN A 138 1.20 9.61 6.64
C ASN A 138 2.12 9.44 7.86
N ASN A 139 2.11 8.26 8.49
CA ASN A 139 3.03 7.95 9.59
C ASN A 139 4.49 7.84 9.10
N VAL A 140 4.71 7.31 7.89
CA VAL A 140 6.03 7.32 7.24
C VAL A 140 6.52 8.74 6.98
N ASP A 141 5.68 9.61 6.41
CA ASP A 141 5.99 11.02 6.14
C ASP A 141 6.29 11.79 7.44
N ALA A 142 5.58 11.50 8.52
CA ALA A 142 5.84 12.08 9.84
C ALA A 142 7.24 11.75 10.42
N ASN A 143 7.91 10.72 9.89
CA ASN A 143 9.29 10.32 10.24
C ASN A 143 10.30 10.66 9.11
N SER A 144 9.93 11.55 8.18
CA SER A 144 10.73 11.88 6.99
C SER A 144 12.04 12.58 7.30
N ASP A 145 12.20 13.14 8.49
CA ASP A 145 13.47 13.66 9.02
C ASP A 145 14.54 12.57 9.17
N VAL A 146 14.12 11.33 9.43
CA VAL A 146 15.02 10.16 9.55
C VAL A 146 14.99 9.30 8.31
N ASN A 147 13.81 8.89 7.85
CA ASN A 147 13.69 7.94 6.74
C ASN A 147 13.85 8.58 5.35
N LEU A 148 13.82 9.91 5.25
CA LEU A 148 13.96 10.70 4.01
C LEU A 148 12.86 10.46 2.97
N MET A 149 11.68 10.03 3.42
CA MET A 149 10.52 9.73 2.58
C MET A 149 9.37 10.67 2.89
N THR A 150 9.32 11.80 2.17
CA THR A 150 8.19 12.72 2.24
C THR A 150 6.96 12.17 1.51
N SER A 151 5.77 12.73 1.75
CA SER A 151 4.54 12.45 0.98
C SER A 151 4.76 12.56 -0.54
N LYS A 152 5.54 13.55 -1.00
CA LYS A 152 5.95 13.67 -2.41
C LYS A 152 6.79 12.47 -2.89
N ASN A 153 7.78 12.05 -2.10
CA ASN A 153 8.63 10.90 -2.44
C ASN A 153 7.84 9.59 -2.45
N LEU A 154 6.92 9.42 -1.50
CA LEU A 154 6.02 8.27 -1.44
C LEU A 154 5.05 8.25 -2.62
N GLY A 155 4.54 9.41 -3.04
CA GLY A 155 3.69 9.55 -4.22
C GLY A 155 4.36 9.07 -5.51
N VAL A 156 5.67 9.33 -5.68
CA VAL A 156 6.43 8.79 -6.83
C VAL A 156 6.52 7.27 -6.82
N VAL A 157 6.60 6.64 -5.64
CA VAL A 157 6.67 5.18 -5.49
C VAL A 157 5.30 4.53 -5.68
N PHE A 158 4.29 5.06 -5.01
CA PHE A 158 2.96 4.45 -4.94
C PHE A 158 2.03 4.88 -6.07
N GLY A 159 2.25 6.03 -6.71
CA GLY A 159 1.43 6.49 -7.84
C GLY A 159 1.28 5.39 -8.89
N PRO A 160 2.34 4.94 -9.57
CA PRO A 160 2.28 3.85 -10.57
C PRO A 160 1.93 2.46 -10.01
N THR A 161 1.81 2.32 -8.69
CA THR A 161 1.48 1.04 -8.04
C THR A 161 0.00 0.95 -7.68
N LEU A 162 -0.67 2.09 -7.48
CA LEU A 162 -2.06 2.16 -7.01
C LEU A 162 -3.04 2.62 -8.09
N ILE A 163 -2.53 3.27 -9.15
CA ILE A 163 -3.24 3.68 -10.37
C ILE A 163 -2.70 2.87 -11.55
#